data_AF-A0A957AE86-F1
#
_entry.id   AF-A0A957AE86-F1
#
_cell.length_a   1.000
_cell.length_b   1.000
_cell.length_c   1.000
_cell.angle_alpha   90.00
_cell.angle_beta   90.00
_cell.angle_gamma   90.00
#
_symmetry.space_group_name_H-M   'P 1'
#
loop_
_entity.id
_entity.type
_entity.pdbx_description
1 polymer ?
#
loop_
_entity_poly.entity_id
_entity_poly.type
_entity_poly.pdbx_seq_one_letter_code
_entity_poly.pdbx_strand_id
1 'polypeptide(L)'
;TMTIVTPAQPSGAAVVVVQTAYGSSEIVELFTYLKPGQTGPPDGGGGGGGSGGDDDGIPVPPTGNGISYTLQPTWTLIVWRGADEVPVRDALQSTSGQDLSAIVSAVYTYDRSQLRWIGYFTGAEDIPGANDFTVLSKDRVYWIATTVNVPVTWQTVDN
;
A
#
# COMPACT_ATOMS: atom_id res chain seq x y z
N THR A 1 12.27 22.11 -10.66
CA THR A 1 13.27 21.46 -9.80
C THR A 1 13.20 22.09 -8.44
N MET A 2 13.00 21.29 -7.38
CA MET A 2 13.02 21.76 -6.00
C MET A 2 14.29 21.21 -5.35
N THR A 3 15.09 22.07 -4.72
CA THR A 3 16.33 21.69 -4.04
C THR A 3 16.12 21.88 -2.56
N ILE A 4 16.16 20.80 -1.79
CA ILE A 4 16.05 20.83 -0.33
C ILE A 4 17.43 20.54 0.25
N VAL A 5 17.87 21.36 1.20
CA VAL A 5 19.08 21.11 1.99
C VAL A 5 18.67 20.38 3.25
N THR A 6 19.12 19.13 3.42
CA THR A 6 18.83 18.33 4.60
C THR A 6 19.54 18.89 5.85
N PRO A 7 18.94 18.80 7.05
CA PRO A 7 19.63 19.13 8.30
C PRO A 7 20.87 18.25 8.52
N ALA A 8 21.78 18.71 9.39
CA ALA A 8 22.96 17.94 9.74
C ALA A 8 22.58 16.65 10.48
N GLN A 9 22.74 15.52 9.78
CA GLN A 9 22.82 14.16 10.30
C GLN A 9 21.81 13.76 11.40
N PRO A 10 20.50 13.66 11.09
CA PRO A 10 19.66 12.79 11.90
C PRO A 10 20.13 11.33 11.70
N SER A 11 20.40 10.61 12.77
CA SER A 11 20.58 9.16 12.71
C SER A 11 19.23 8.50 12.42
N GLY A 12 19.09 7.83 11.28
CA GLY A 12 17.87 7.07 10.93
C GLY A 12 17.16 7.56 9.68
N ALA A 13 15.96 7.02 9.45
CA ALA A 13 15.14 7.34 8.28
C ALA A 13 14.68 8.81 8.32
N ALA A 14 14.68 9.47 7.16
CA ALA A 14 14.17 10.83 7.00
C ALA A 14 12.94 10.82 6.08
N VAL A 15 11.90 11.53 6.47
CA VAL A 15 10.68 11.73 5.66
C VAL A 15 10.70 13.15 5.09
N VAL A 16 10.51 13.28 3.79
CA VAL A 16 10.33 14.59 3.15
C VAL A 16 8.84 14.91 3.11
N VAL A 17 8.44 15.93 3.87
CA VAL A 17 7.07 16.43 3.85
C VAL A 17 7.01 17.70 2.99
N VAL A 18 6.20 17.67 1.94
CA VAL A 18 5.87 18.83 1.11
C VAL A 18 4.54 19.39 1.59
N GLN A 19 4.56 20.59 2.18
CA GLN A 19 3.35 21.23 2.68
C GLN A 19 2.99 22.45 1.83
N THR A 20 1.72 22.54 1.45
CA THR A 20 1.13 23.66 0.72
C THR A 20 -0.03 24.27 1.52
N ALA A 21 -0.53 25.43 1.08
CA ALA A 21 -1.72 26.05 1.69
C ALA A 21 -2.99 25.19 1.62
N TYR A 22 -2.97 24.11 0.82
CA TYR A 22 -4.12 23.24 0.57
C TYR A 22 -3.91 21.80 1.08
N GLY A 23 -2.79 21.51 1.74
CA GLY A 23 -2.52 20.20 2.33
C GLY A 23 -1.05 19.81 2.34
N SER A 24 -0.76 18.68 3.00
CA SER A 24 0.56 18.05 3.03
C SER A 24 0.62 16.82 2.13
N SER A 25 1.80 16.53 1.60
CA SER A 25 2.13 15.29 0.91
C SER A 25 3.48 14.80 1.41
N GLU A 26 3.54 13.53 1.81
CA GLU A 26 4.78 12.90 2.25
C GLU A 26 5.38 12.12 1.08
N ILE A 27 6.66 12.34 0.83
CA ILE A 27 7.43 11.50 -0.09
C ILE A 27 8.10 10.43 0.77
N VAL A 28 7.48 9.26 0.82
CA VAL A 28 7.99 8.07 1.49
C VAL A 28 8.87 7.28 0.51
N GLU A 29 9.93 7.92 0.02
CA GLU A 29 11.04 7.18 -0.57
C GLU A 29 12.08 7.00 0.54
N LEU A 30 12.44 5.74 0.82
CA LEU A 30 13.45 5.38 1.81
C LEU A 30 14.84 5.88 1.38
N PHE A 31 15.10 7.18 1.53
CA PHE A 31 16.44 7.71 1.34
C PHE A 31 17.33 7.27 2.52
N THR A 32 18.16 6.26 2.28
CA THR A 32 19.27 5.95 3.20
C THR A 32 20.42 6.90 2.87
N TYR A 33 20.84 7.70 3.85
CA TYR A 33 22.01 8.56 3.71
C TYR A 33 23.27 7.69 3.60
N LEU A 34 23.93 7.69 2.44
CA LEU A 34 25.29 7.16 2.31
C LEU A 34 26.27 8.26 2.73
N LYS A 35 27.08 7.98 3.76
CA LYS A 35 28.17 8.89 4.15
C LYS A 35 29.11 9.08 2.95
N PRO A 36 29.63 10.29 2.69
CA PRO A 36 30.64 10.50 1.66
C PRO A 36 31.83 9.57 1.89
N GLY A 37 32.05 8.65 0.94
CA GLY A 37 33.10 7.62 1.00
C GLY A 37 32.60 6.17 1.07
N GLN A 38 31.30 5.91 1.16
CA GLN A 38 30.74 4.56 1.15
C GLN A 38 30.28 4.18 -0.27
N THR A 39 31.02 3.30 -0.95
CA THR A 39 30.68 2.80 -2.30
C THR A 39 30.13 1.38 -2.20
N GLY A 40 28.81 1.24 -2.02
CA GLY A 40 28.10 -0.04 -2.08
C GLY A 40 26.73 0.01 -1.38
N PRO A 41 25.73 -0.81 -1.80
CA PRO A 41 24.62 -1.17 -0.92
C PRO A 41 25.18 -1.79 0.38
N PRO A 42 24.50 -1.73 1.53
CA PRO A 42 25.01 -2.36 2.74
C PRO A 42 25.12 -3.88 2.51
N ASP A 43 26.35 -4.37 2.44
CA ASP A 43 26.66 -5.77 2.15
C ASP A 43 26.00 -6.70 3.17
N GLY A 44 25.09 -7.54 2.70
CA GLY A 44 24.60 -8.69 3.45
C GLY A 44 25.68 -9.78 3.53
N GLY A 45 26.18 -10.03 4.75
CA GLY A 45 26.73 -11.32 5.17
C GLY A 45 28.26 -11.43 5.19
N GLY A 46 28.81 -11.69 6.39
CA GLY A 46 30.18 -12.20 6.52
C GLY A 46 30.80 -12.22 7.93
N GLY A 47 30.34 -13.13 8.80
CA GLY A 47 31.19 -13.85 9.75
C GLY A 47 31.62 -13.19 11.08
N GLY A 48 31.16 -13.76 12.20
CA GLY A 48 31.75 -13.54 13.52
C GLY A 48 30.80 -13.93 14.66
N GLY A 49 31.05 -15.05 15.33
CA GLY A 49 30.22 -15.54 16.42
C GLY A 49 30.15 -14.57 17.61
N GLY A 50 28.95 -14.44 18.17
CA GLY A 50 28.68 -13.69 19.39
C GLY A 50 27.24 -13.93 19.82
N SER A 51 27.07 -14.61 20.95
CA SER A 51 25.79 -14.82 21.61
C SER A 51 25.24 -13.50 22.17
N GLY A 52 23.94 -13.27 22.00
CA GLY A 52 23.13 -12.45 22.90
C GLY A 52 22.49 -11.20 22.28
N GLY A 53 21.17 -11.10 22.46
CA GLY A 53 20.45 -9.84 22.66
C GLY A 53 20.01 -9.08 21.42
N ASP A 54 18.71 -8.80 21.39
CA ASP A 54 18.10 -7.60 20.78
C ASP A 54 17.90 -7.65 19.26
N ASP A 55 16.93 -8.48 18.86
CA ASP A 55 16.12 -8.25 17.66
C ASP A 55 15.29 -6.97 17.90
N ASP A 56 15.93 -5.81 17.71
CA ASP A 56 15.23 -4.52 17.62
C ASP A 56 14.29 -4.62 16.42
N GLY A 57 13.04 -4.98 16.70
CA GLY A 57 11.95 -5.16 15.75
C GLY A 57 11.60 -3.87 15.00
N ILE A 58 12.54 -3.36 14.22
CA ILE A 58 12.32 -2.33 13.22
C ILE A 58 11.42 -2.98 12.18
N PRO A 59 10.19 -2.47 11.99
CA PRO A 59 9.33 -2.96 10.93
C PRO A 59 10.09 -2.84 9.62
N VAL A 60 10.32 -3.97 8.95
CA VAL A 60 10.79 -3.95 7.57
C VAL A 60 9.76 -3.12 6.80
N PRO A 61 10.14 -1.96 6.24
CA PRO A 61 9.19 -1.16 5.49
C PRO A 61 8.73 -2.02 4.31
N PRO A 62 7.44 -1.98 3.94
CA PRO A 62 6.95 -2.77 2.82
C PRO A 62 7.80 -2.45 1.60
N THR A 63 8.48 -3.47 1.08
CA THR A 63 9.37 -3.35 -0.08
C THR A 63 8.50 -3.23 -1.32
N GLY A 64 8.16 -2.01 -1.72
CA GLY A 64 7.37 -1.77 -2.92
C GLY A 64 7.06 -0.30 -3.13
N ASN A 65 6.80 0.10 -4.38
CA ASN A 65 6.39 1.48 -4.67
C ASN A 65 5.01 1.73 -4.06
N GLY A 66 4.90 2.77 -3.23
CA GLY A 66 3.63 3.17 -2.62
C GLY A 66 2.61 3.60 -3.69
N ILE A 67 1.40 3.06 -3.62
CA ILE A 67 0.29 3.40 -4.50
C ILE A 67 -0.84 3.98 -3.65
N SER A 68 -1.47 5.04 -4.15
CA SER A 68 -2.60 5.69 -3.49
C SER A 68 -3.78 5.83 -4.46
N TYR A 69 -4.95 5.38 -4.02
CA TYR A 69 -6.22 5.61 -4.70
C TYR A 69 -7.09 6.57 -3.89
N THR A 70 -7.77 7.48 -4.57
CA THR A 70 -8.85 8.27 -3.97
C THR A 70 -10.19 7.65 -4.34
N LEU A 71 -10.83 7.00 -3.38
CA LEU A 71 -12.17 6.45 -3.52
C LEU A 71 -13.19 7.57 -3.32
N GLN A 72 -13.93 7.89 -4.37
CA GLN A 72 -15.08 8.80 -4.33
C GLN A 72 -16.30 8.13 -3.69
N PRO A 73 -17.23 8.92 -3.13
CA PRO A 73 -18.48 8.39 -2.59
C PRO A 73 -19.25 7.50 -3.57
N THR A 74 -19.88 6.46 -3.01
CA THR A 74 -20.74 5.48 -3.68
C THR A 74 -20.00 4.55 -4.65
N TRP A 75 -19.27 5.04 -5.65
CA TRP A 75 -18.59 4.20 -6.64
C TRP A 75 -17.32 4.84 -7.18
N THR A 76 -16.23 4.05 -7.26
CA THR A 76 -14.97 4.45 -7.92
C THR A 76 -14.47 3.34 -8.83
N LEU A 77 -14.07 3.70 -10.05
CA LEU A 77 -13.39 2.80 -10.97
C LEU A 77 -11.88 2.93 -10.81
N ILE A 78 -11.18 1.82 -10.55
CA ILE A 78 -9.72 1.78 -10.47
C ILE A 78 -9.14 0.72 -11.41
N VAL A 79 -7.87 0.89 -11.76
CA VAL A 79 -7.01 -0.20 -12.22
C VAL A 79 -6.14 -0.60 -11.03
N TRP A 80 -6.17 -1.86 -10.63
CA TRP A 80 -5.33 -2.35 -9.54
C TRP A 80 -3.87 -2.35 -9.97
N ARG A 81 -3.05 -1.55 -9.28
CA ARG A 81 -1.60 -1.41 -9.49
C ARG A 81 -0.78 -2.04 -8.38
N GLY A 82 -1.40 -2.51 -7.30
CA GLY A 82 -0.70 -3.20 -6.22
C GLY A 82 -0.20 -4.58 -6.66
N ALA A 83 0.33 -5.33 -5.70
CA ALA A 83 0.82 -6.70 -5.93
C ALA A 83 -0.26 -7.59 -6.61
N ASP A 84 0.21 -8.55 -7.41
CA ASP A 84 -0.68 -9.47 -8.12
C ASP A 84 -1.23 -10.55 -7.18
N GLU A 85 -2.40 -11.09 -7.52
CA GLU A 85 -3.12 -12.15 -6.80
C GLU A 85 -3.34 -11.89 -5.29
N VAL A 86 -3.44 -10.63 -4.87
CA VAL A 86 -3.63 -10.27 -3.45
C VAL A 86 -5.07 -10.56 -3.01
N PRO A 87 -5.31 -11.26 -1.89
CA PRO A 87 -6.65 -11.41 -1.34
C PRO A 87 -7.32 -10.06 -1.11
N VAL A 88 -8.58 -9.88 -1.54
CA VAL A 88 -9.30 -8.60 -1.40
C VAL A 88 -9.33 -8.14 0.06
N ARG A 89 -9.57 -9.07 0.99
CA ARG A 89 -9.54 -8.82 2.44
C ARG A 89 -8.22 -8.21 2.90
N ASP A 90 -7.10 -8.72 2.40
CA ASP A 90 -5.77 -8.27 2.80
C ASP A 90 -5.44 -6.94 2.11
N ALA A 91 -5.85 -6.77 0.85
CA ALA A 91 -5.70 -5.50 0.14
C ALA A 91 -6.45 -4.34 0.81
N LEU A 92 -7.60 -4.61 1.45
CA LEU A 92 -8.37 -3.63 2.21
C LEU A 92 -7.76 -3.27 3.57
N GLN A 93 -6.81 -4.06 4.06
CA GLN A 93 -5.93 -3.66 5.16
C GLN A 93 -4.82 -2.79 4.55
N SER A 94 -5.05 -1.47 4.54
CA SER A 94 -4.12 -0.49 3.95
C SER A 94 -2.71 -0.68 4.52
N THR A 95 -1.71 -0.48 3.69
CA THR A 95 -0.29 -0.54 4.12
C THR A 95 0.07 0.57 5.10
N SER A 96 -0.78 1.59 5.25
CA SER A 96 -0.67 2.64 6.28
C SER A 96 -1.36 2.30 7.61
N GLY A 97 -1.88 1.08 7.78
CA GLY A 97 -2.59 0.65 8.98
C GLY A 97 -4.06 1.06 9.04
N GLN A 98 -4.59 1.69 7.99
CA GLN A 98 -6.02 1.96 7.85
C GLN A 98 -6.77 0.70 7.40
N ASP A 99 -7.76 0.25 8.17
CA ASP A 99 -8.65 -0.81 7.74
C ASP A 99 -9.85 -0.23 6.96
N LEU A 100 -9.96 -0.60 5.69
CA LEU A 100 -11.06 -0.18 4.81
C LEU A 100 -12.21 -1.17 4.77
N SER A 101 -12.12 -2.32 5.45
CA SER A 101 -13.12 -3.38 5.39
C SER A 101 -14.52 -2.93 5.84
N ALA A 102 -14.60 -1.99 6.78
CA ALA A 102 -15.87 -1.39 7.23
C ALA A 102 -16.40 -0.30 6.28
N ILE A 103 -15.57 0.22 5.38
CA ILE A 103 -15.88 1.33 4.47
C ILE A 103 -16.26 0.80 3.09
N VAL A 104 -15.50 -0.17 2.58
CA VAL A 104 -15.75 -0.78 1.27
C VAL A 104 -16.82 -1.84 1.42
N SER A 105 -17.99 -1.61 0.84
CA SER A 105 -19.11 -2.55 0.91
C SER A 105 -19.04 -3.63 -0.16
N ALA A 106 -18.51 -3.31 -1.34
CA ALA A 106 -18.39 -4.25 -2.43
C ALA A 106 -17.26 -3.89 -3.41
N VAL A 107 -16.75 -4.92 -4.08
CA VAL A 107 -15.79 -4.82 -5.17
C VAL A 107 -16.35 -5.63 -6.34
N TYR A 108 -16.38 -5.02 -7.52
CA TYR A 108 -16.84 -5.67 -8.75
C TYR A 108 -15.76 -5.68 -9.81
N THR A 109 -15.72 -6.76 -10.60
CA THR A 109 -14.93 -6.81 -11.82
C THR A 109 -15.70 -7.58 -12.90
N TYR A 110 -15.32 -7.40 -14.15
CA TYR A 110 -15.93 -8.11 -15.26
C TYR A 110 -15.18 -9.42 -15.53
N ASP A 111 -15.87 -10.54 -15.46
CA ASP A 111 -15.34 -11.82 -15.93
C ASP A 111 -15.58 -11.95 -17.43
N ARG A 112 -14.50 -11.82 -18.21
CA ARG A 112 -14.53 -11.95 -19.67
C ARG A 112 -14.78 -13.39 -20.14
N SER A 113 -14.46 -14.40 -19.33
CA SER A 113 -14.66 -15.80 -19.69
C SER A 113 -16.14 -16.19 -19.62
N GLN A 114 -16.85 -15.68 -18.60
CA GLN A 114 -18.27 -15.94 -18.37
C GLN A 114 -19.18 -14.80 -18.85
N LEU A 115 -18.59 -13.72 -19.39
CA LEU A 115 -19.27 -12.52 -19.89
C LEU A 115 -20.22 -11.87 -18.86
N ARG A 116 -19.87 -11.91 -17.58
CA ARG A 116 -20.70 -11.40 -16.47
C ARG A 116 -19.91 -10.54 -15.50
N TRP A 117 -20.62 -9.67 -14.78
CA TRP A 117 -20.08 -9.02 -13.60
C TRP A 117 -20.01 -10.02 -12.45
N ILE A 118 -18.90 -10.00 -11.72
CA ILE A 118 -18.65 -10.81 -10.54
C ILE A 118 -18.34 -9.90 -9.36
N GLY A 119 -18.79 -10.30 -8.17
CA GLY A 119 -18.76 -9.47 -6.96
C GLY A 119 -17.96 -10.09 -5.82
N TYR A 120 -17.43 -9.21 -4.98
CA TYR A 120 -16.96 -9.49 -3.63
C TYR A 120 -17.69 -8.52 -2.68
N PHE A 121 -18.23 -9.02 -1.58
CA PHE A 121 -18.96 -8.27 -0.56
C PHE A 121 -18.23 -8.41 0.77
N THR A 122 -17.72 -7.28 1.26
CA THR A 122 -16.95 -7.26 2.50
C THR A 122 -17.84 -7.58 3.70
N GLY A 123 -17.38 -8.43 4.61
CA GLY A 123 -18.13 -8.91 5.76
C GLY A 123 -19.18 -9.99 5.44
N ALA A 124 -19.28 -10.40 4.17
CA ALA A 124 -20.16 -11.46 3.69
C ALA A 124 -19.36 -12.57 2.99
N GLU A 125 -18.06 -12.70 3.27
CA GLU A 125 -17.13 -13.63 2.63
C GLU A 125 -17.57 -15.10 2.77
N ASP A 126 -18.11 -15.44 3.94
CA ASP A 126 -18.53 -16.81 4.28
C ASP A 126 -19.92 -17.19 3.75
N ILE A 127 -20.63 -16.29 3.05
CA ILE A 127 -21.95 -16.57 2.49
C ILE A 127 -21.78 -17.33 1.15
N PRO A 128 -22.23 -18.60 1.06
CA PRO A 128 -22.08 -19.37 -0.17
C PRO A 128 -22.77 -18.69 -1.36
N GLY A 129 -22.03 -18.47 -2.44
CA GLY A 129 -22.53 -17.85 -3.66
C GLY A 129 -22.68 -16.32 -3.60
N ALA A 130 -22.30 -15.67 -2.50
CA ALA A 130 -22.26 -14.20 -2.44
C ALA A 130 -21.01 -13.64 -3.15
N ASN A 131 -19.88 -14.33 -3.05
CA ASN A 131 -18.61 -13.90 -3.61
C ASN A 131 -18.19 -14.81 -4.77
N ASP A 132 -17.90 -14.20 -5.91
CA ASP A 132 -17.49 -14.89 -7.15
C ASP A 132 -15.97 -14.83 -7.37
N PHE A 133 -15.25 -13.95 -6.66
CA PHE A 133 -13.79 -13.86 -6.65
C PHE A 133 -13.28 -13.43 -5.28
N THR A 134 -12.02 -13.71 -4.99
CA THR A 134 -11.40 -13.39 -3.68
C THR A 134 -10.07 -12.66 -3.80
N VAL A 135 -9.53 -12.48 -5.01
CA VAL A 135 -8.23 -11.87 -5.25
C VAL A 135 -8.30 -10.69 -6.21
N LEU A 136 -7.44 -9.69 -5.99
CA LEU A 136 -7.15 -8.61 -6.91
C LEU A 136 -5.95 -9.00 -7.79
N SER A 137 -6.13 -8.91 -9.10
CA SER A 137 -5.07 -9.17 -10.08
C SER A 137 -4.51 -7.84 -10.58
N LYS A 138 -3.20 -7.79 -10.74
CA LYS A 138 -2.48 -6.61 -11.25
C LYS A 138 -3.01 -6.24 -12.63
N ASP A 139 -3.10 -4.93 -12.88
CA ASP A 139 -3.61 -4.30 -14.09
C ASP A 139 -5.07 -4.61 -14.43
N ARG A 140 -5.82 -5.27 -13.55
CA ARG A 140 -7.26 -5.51 -13.72
C ARG A 140 -8.08 -4.33 -13.21
N VAL A 141 -9.23 -4.12 -13.87
CA VAL A 141 -10.18 -3.04 -13.55
C VAL A 141 -11.17 -3.50 -12.47
N TYR A 142 -11.41 -2.63 -11.49
CA TYR A 142 -12.35 -2.87 -10.38
C TYR A 142 -13.24 -1.66 -10.11
N TRP A 143 -14.53 -1.91 -9.88
CA TRP A 143 -15.48 -0.94 -9.33
C TRP A 143 -15.58 -1.15 -7.82
N ILE A 144 -15.22 -0.12 -7.05
CA ILE A 144 -15.21 -0.14 -5.59
C ILE A 144 -16.39 0.67 -5.07
N ALA A 145 -17.22 0.06 -4.23
CA ALA A 145 -18.32 0.73 -3.55
C ALA A 145 -17.93 1.12 -2.12
N THR A 146 -18.24 2.35 -1.71
CA THR A 146 -18.02 2.82 -0.34
C THR A 146 -19.35 3.13 0.35
N THR A 147 -19.41 2.90 1.66
CA THR A 147 -20.57 3.22 2.51
C THR A 147 -20.59 4.67 2.99
N VAL A 148 -19.47 5.37 2.86
CA VAL A 148 -19.29 6.75 3.33
C VAL A 148 -19.53 7.77 2.21
N ASN A 149 -20.03 8.94 2.59
CA ASN A 149 -20.34 10.06 1.68
C ASN A 149 -19.18 11.06 1.54
N VAL A 150 -17.96 10.66 1.88
CA VAL A 150 -16.75 11.48 1.77
C VAL A 150 -15.65 10.68 1.04
N PRO A 151 -14.72 11.34 0.33
CA PRO A 151 -13.60 10.64 -0.28
C PRO A 151 -12.73 9.92 0.76
N VAL A 152 -12.23 8.74 0.40
CA VAL A 152 -11.34 7.93 1.24
C VAL A 152 -10.05 7.63 0.48
N THR A 153 -8.91 7.73 1.17
CA THR A 153 -7.63 7.34 0.60
C THR A 153 -7.38 5.87 0.89
N TRP A 154 -7.01 5.11 -0.15
CA TRP A 154 -6.60 3.71 -0.02
C TRP A 154 -5.14 3.58 -0.45
N GLN A 155 -4.28 3.20 0.49
CA GLN A 155 -2.84 3.02 0.23
C GLN A 155 -2.48 1.54 0.16
N THR A 156 -1.63 1.20 -0.81
CA THR A 156 -1.08 -0.14 -1.01
C THR A 156 0.35 -0.05 -1.53
N VAL A 157 0.98 -1.18 -1.85
CA VAL A 157 2.32 -1.25 -2.45
C VAL A 157 2.33 -2.13 -3.70
N ASP A 158 3.17 -1.76 -4.66
CA ASP A 158 3.55 -2.63 -5.77
C ASP A 158 4.79 -3.43 -5.36
N ASN A 159 4.62 -4.73 -5.09
CA ASN A 159 5.72 -5.65 -4.76
C ASN A 159 6.38 -6.20 -6.04
#